data_AF-I9F1V4-F1
#
_entry.id   AF-I9F1V4-F1
#
_cell.length_a   1.000
_cell.length_b   1.000
_cell.length_c   1.000
_cell.angle_alpha   90.00
_cell.angle_beta   90.00
_cell.angle_gamma   90.00
#
_symmetry.space_group_name_H-M   'P 1'
#
loop_
_entity.id
_entity.type
_entity.pdbx_description
1 polymer ?
#
loop_
_entity_poly.entity_id
_entity_poly.type
_entity_poly.pdbx_seq_one_letter_code
_entity_poly.pdbx_strand_id
1 'polypeptide(L)' 'MKKITNVTTVFRCLKPYRNWYNIIYDINVIIVGKLELLKLIIALIKLFIFNKSAVIKRYRKED' A
#
# COMPACT_ATOMS: atom_id res chain seq x y z
N MET A 1 -12.28 -18.57 20.56
CA MET A 1 -12.06 -17.54 19.52
C MET A 1 -10.59 -17.14 19.52
N LYS A 2 -9.79 -17.59 18.54
CA LYS A 2 -8.41 -17.11 18.37
C LYS A 2 -8.47 -15.72 17.75
N LYS A 3 -8.02 -14.72 18.51
CA LYS A 3 -7.90 -13.33 18.07
C LYS A 3 -6.92 -13.32 16.91
N ILE A 4 -7.40 -13.08 15.69
CA ILE A 4 -6.54 -12.86 14.53
C ILE A 4 -5.92 -11.48 14.72
N THR A 5 -4.79 -11.42 15.41
CA THR A 5 -3.92 -10.24 15.44
C THR A 5 -3.12 -10.23 14.14
N ASN A 6 -3.78 -10.00 13.00
CA ASN A 6 -3.14 -9.79 11.71
C ASN A 6 -2.50 -8.40 11.71
N VAL A 7 -1.37 -8.27 12.41
CA VAL A 7 -0.59 -7.04 12.43
C VAL A 7 0.25 -7.01 11.17
N THR A 8 -0.30 -6.41 10.11
CA THR A 8 0.49 -6.08 8.91
C THR A 8 1.31 -4.84 9.22
N THR A 9 2.60 -5.02 9.53
CA THR A 9 3.53 -3.91 9.76
C THR A 9 4.50 -3.77 8.59
N VAL A 10 4.65 -2.52 8.13
CA VAL A 10 5.57 -2.16 7.05
C VAL A 10 6.76 -1.43 7.66
N PHE A 11 7.95 -1.99 7.52
CA PHE A 11 9.18 -1.40 8.03
C PHE A 11 10.10 -1.01 6.88
N ARG A 12 10.80 0.12 7.03
CA ARG A 12 11.94 0.44 6.18
C ARG A 12 13.14 -0.38 6.63
N CYS A 13 13.85 -1.00 5.70
CA CYS A 13 15.00 -1.82 6.06
C CYS A 13 16.18 -0.95 6.58
N LEU A 14 16.91 -1.48 7.55
CA LEU A 14 18.15 -0.89 8.07
C LEU A 14 19.25 -0.90 7.01
N LYS A 15 20.32 -0.10 7.21
CA LYS A 15 21.49 -0.12 6.32
C LYS A 15 22.09 -1.54 6.28
N PRO A 16 22.50 -2.05 5.10
CA PRO A 16 22.68 -1.38 3.80
C PRO A 16 21.41 -1.26 2.93
N TYR A 17 20.28 -1.86 3.31
CA TYR A 17 19.07 -1.98 2.50
C TYR A 17 18.11 -0.78 2.59
N ARG A 18 18.64 0.43 2.78
CA ARG A 18 17.86 1.67 3.04
C ARG A 18 16.81 2.00 1.95
N ASN A 19 16.98 1.44 0.75
CA ASN A 19 16.09 1.60 -0.41
C ASN A 19 15.08 0.45 -0.55
N TRP A 20 14.96 -0.41 0.45
CA TRP A 20 14.05 -1.55 0.48
C TRP A 20 13.04 -1.42 1.62
N TYR A 21 11.95 -2.16 1.51
CA TYR A 21 10.90 -2.27 2.53
C TYR A 21 10.60 -3.75 2.80
N ASN A 22 10.14 -4.02 4.02
CA ASN A 22 9.65 -5.33 4.42
C ASN A 22 8.21 -5.20 4.91
N ILE A 23 7.35 -6.11 4.45
CA ILE A 23 6.00 -6.30 4.97
C ILE A 23 5.99 -7.63 5.69
N ILE A 24 5.71 -7.59 6.99
CA ILE A 24 5.50 -8.78 7.78
C ILE A 24 4.00 -9.05 7.79
N TYR A 25 3.62 -10.21 7.29
CA TYR A 25 2.26 -10.71 7.35
C TYR A 25 2.26 -12.01 8.14
N ASP A 26 1.73 -11.95 9.36
CA ASP A 26 1.79 -13.08 10.30
C ASP A 26 3.23 -13.51 10.65
N ILE A 27 3.41 -14.60 11.38
CA ILE A 27 4.71 -15.02 11.95
C ILE A 27 5.71 -15.48 10.86
N ASN A 28 5.24 -15.90 9.68
CA ASN A 28 6.07 -16.61 8.70
C ASN A 28 6.16 -15.97 7.30
N VAL A 29 5.43 -14.90 6.99
CA VAL A 29 5.49 -14.28 5.65
C VAL A 29 6.18 -12.93 5.73
N ILE A 30 7.38 -12.87 5.12
CA ILE A 30 8.15 -11.64 4.97
C ILE A 30 8.25 -11.32 3.49
N ILE A 31 7.57 -10.26 3.05
CA ILE A 31 7.68 -9.74 1.69
C ILE A 31 8.73 -8.63 1.69
N VAL A 32 9.77 -8.80 0.87
CA VAL A 32 10.89 -7.85 0.75
C VAL A 32 10.88 -7.24 -0.65
N GLY A 33 10.91 -5.91 -0.76
CA GLY A 33 10.86 -5.24 -2.06
C GLY A 33 11.55 -3.88 -2.10
N LYS A 34 11.73 -3.32 -3.31
CA LYS A 34 12.27 -1.97 -3.49
C LYS A 34 11.26 -0.89 -3.13
N LEU A 35 11.71 0.13 -2.40
CA LEU A 35 10.87 1.22 -1.91
C LEU A 35 10.30 2.09 -3.03
N GLU A 36 10.98 2.18 -4.17
CA GLU A 36 10.47 2.85 -5.38
C GLU A 36 9.22 2.15 -5.93
N LEU A 37 9.21 0.82 -5.93
CA LEU A 37 8.05 0.02 -6.38
C LEU A 37 6.85 0.26 -5.46
N LEU A 38 7.07 0.31 -4.14
CA LEU A 38 6.01 0.61 -3.18
C LEU A 38 5.43 2.01 -3.40
N LYS A 39 6.29 3.01 -3.63
CA LYS A 39 5.85 4.39 -3.95
C LYS A 39 5.01 4.42 -5.24
N LEU A 40 5.43 3.70 -6.26
CA LEU A 40 4.70 3.60 -7.52
C LEU A 40 3.30 2.99 -7.32
N ILE A 41 3.21 1.87 -6.58
CA ILE A 41 1.92 1.22 -6.27
C ILE A 41 0.99 2.17 -5.52
N ILE A 42 1.50 2.87 -4.50
CA ILE A 42 0.70 3.85 -3.73
C ILE A 42 0.22 4.99 -4.64
N ALA A 43 1.06 5.48 -5.55
CA ALA A 43 0.68 6.51 -6.51
C ALA A 43 -0.43 6.04 -7.46
N LEU A 44 -0.34 4.81 -7.96
CA LEU A 44 -1.36 4.19 -8.82
C LEU A 44 -2.69 4.01 -8.09
N ILE A 45 -2.67 3.54 -6.83
CA ILE A 45 -3.89 3.40 -6.00
C ILE A 45 -4.53 4.77 -5.77
N LYS A 46 -3.74 5.79 -5.41
CA LYS A 46 -4.25 7.16 -5.26
C LYS A 46 -4.88 7.65 -6.56
N LEU A 47 -4.19 7.48 -7.68
CA LEU A 47 -4.70 7.88 -8.99
C LEU A 47 -6.03 7.19 -9.31
N PHE A 48 -6.15 5.90 -9.04
CA PHE A 48 -7.38 5.14 -9.23
C PHE A 48 -8.54 5.69 -8.39
N ILE A 49 -8.31 5.95 -7.09
CA ILE A 49 -9.31 6.52 -6.18
C ILE A 49 -9.72 7.94 -6.62
N PHE A 50 -8.74 8.77 -6.98
CA PHE A 50 -8.98 10.13 -7.48
C PHE A 50 -9.76 10.11 -8.79
N ASN A 51 -9.42 9.22 -9.73
CA ASN A 51 -10.13 9.10 -10.99
C ASN A 51 -11.57 8.65 -10.77
N LYS A 52 -11.81 7.68 -9.87
CA LYS A 52 -13.17 7.29 -9.47
C LYS A 52 -13.96 8.47 -8.89
N SER A 53 -13.34 9.27 -8.04
CA SER A 53 -13.96 10.46 -7.45
C SER A 53 -14.25 11.55 -8.49
N ALA A 54 -13.34 11.74 -9.46
CA ALA A 54 -13.52 12.68 -10.56
C ALA A 54 -14.65 12.24 -11.50
N VAL A 55 -14.74 10.96 -11.82
CA VAL A 55 -15.82 10.38 -12.63
C VAL A 55 -17.17 10.52 -11.92
N ILE A 56 -17.28 10.15 -10.64
CA ILE A 56 -18.52 10.31 -9.86
C ILE A 56 -18.96 11.79 -9.80
N LYS A 57 -18.02 12.72 -9.62
CA LYS A 57 -18.33 14.17 -9.63
C LYS A 57 -18.79 14.68 -10.98
N ARG A 58 -18.32 14.11 -12.10
CA ARG A 58 -18.80 14.47 -13.44
C ARG A 58 -20.25 14.03 -13.64
N TYR A 59 -20.57 12.79 -13.29
CA TYR A 59 -21.96 12.29 -13.38
C TYR A 59 -22.93 13.07 -12.50
N ARG A 60 -22.55 13.45 -11.27
CA ARG A 60 -23.42 14.23 -10.37
C ARG A 60 -23.63 15.70 -10.79
N LYS A 61 -22.90 16.20 -11.78
CA LYS A 61 -23.05 17.58 -12.29
C LYS A 61 -23.92 17.65 -13.55
N GLU A 62 -24.29 16.51 -14.12
CA GLU A 62 -25.13 16.42 -15.32
C GLU A 62 -26.62 16.21 -14.99
N ASP A 63 -26.98 16.15 -13.70
CA ASP A 63 -28.35 16.26 -13.18
C ASP A 63 -28.61 17.67 -12.62
#